data_AF-A0A7G1PEE1-F1
#
_entry.id   AF-A0A7G1PEE1-F1
#
_cell.length_a   1.000
_cell.length_b   1.000
_cell.length_c   1.000
_cell.angle_alpha   90.00
_cell.angle_beta   90.00
_cell.angle_gamma   90.00
#
_symmetry.space_group_name_H-M   'P 1'
#
loop_
_entity.id
_entity.type
_entity.pdbx_description
1 polymer ?
#
loop_
_entity_poly.entity_id
_entity_poly.type
_entity_poly.pdbx_seq_one_letter_code
_entity_poly.pdbx_strand_id
1 'polypeptide(L)'
;MWDKQVQLLMRDYPYDSVMATVVLDQGYAYLLTAMRHRGERLGLAPSTLVDISVHTVILDTVTYLQLCERFNGGHFLHHVPEVDAKDDGSVLRTADLIDADGWEVDWSLWTDAAKCAPCHPGSDSH
;
A
#
# COMPACT_ATOMS: atom_id res chain seq x y z
N MET A 1 1.84 13.11 -10.81
CA MET A 1 1.39 11.78 -10.37
C MET A 1 0.47 11.94 -9.17
N TRP A 2 0.98 12.49 -8.07
CA TRP A 2 0.25 12.80 -6.84
C TRP A 2 -1.14 13.43 -7.03
N ASP A 3 -1.23 14.63 -7.62
CA ASP A 3 -2.51 15.37 -7.73
C ASP A 3 -3.61 14.59 -8.46
N LYS A 4 -3.22 13.81 -9.48
CA LYS A 4 -4.15 12.95 -10.21
C LYS A 4 -4.73 11.88 -9.29
N GLN A 5 -3.90 11.22 -8.47
CA GLN A 5 -4.36 10.16 -7.57
C GLN A 5 -5.18 10.69 -6.40
N VAL A 6 -4.85 11.88 -5.87
CA VAL A 6 -5.71 12.56 -4.89
C VAL A 6 -7.10 12.80 -5.50
N GLN A 7 -7.17 13.29 -6.74
CA GLN A 7 -8.45 13.49 -7.43
C GLN A 7 -9.18 12.17 -7.71
N LEU A 8 -8.46 11.08 -8.02
CA LEU A 8 -9.07 9.76 -8.21
C LEU A 8 -9.68 9.24 -6.89
N LEU A 9 -8.97 9.37 -5.78
CA LEU A 9 -9.49 9.00 -4.45
C LEU A 9 -10.76 9.79 -4.10
N MET A 10 -10.75 11.11 -4.31
CA MET A 10 -11.94 11.96 -4.06
C MET A 10 -13.11 11.67 -5.01
N ARG A 11 -12.83 11.17 -6.23
CA ARG A 11 -13.87 10.79 -7.20
C ARG A 11 -14.53 9.48 -6.82
N ASP A 12 -13.73 8.49 -6.42
CA ASP A 12 -14.17 7.10 -6.24
C ASP A 12 -14.63 6.80 -4.81
N TYR A 13 -14.18 7.61 -3.84
CA TYR A 13 -14.49 7.46 -2.42
C TYR A 13 -14.99 8.79 -1.84
N PRO A 14 -15.82 8.77 -0.78
CA PRO A 14 -16.38 9.98 -0.16
C PRO A 14 -15.34 10.71 0.72
N TYR A 15 -14.16 10.96 0.17
CA TYR A 15 -13.06 11.66 0.83
C TYR A 15 -13.02 13.13 0.40
N ASP A 16 -12.74 13.99 1.37
CA ASP A 16 -12.26 15.33 1.05
C ASP A 16 -10.76 15.29 0.69
N SER A 17 -10.20 16.44 0.31
CA SER A 17 -8.79 16.51 -0.08
C SER A 17 -7.84 16.19 1.07
N VAL A 18 -8.24 16.39 2.33
CA VAL A 18 -7.39 16.09 3.49
C VAL A 18 -7.29 14.58 3.65
N MET A 19 -8.42 13.89 3.74
CA MET A 19 -8.45 12.42 3.87
C MET A 19 -7.79 11.74 2.67
N ALA A 20 -8.08 12.19 1.45
CA ALA A 20 -7.46 11.64 0.25
C ALA A 20 -5.94 11.80 0.24
N THR A 21 -5.42 12.94 0.72
CA THR A 21 -3.98 13.19 0.80
C THR A 21 -3.31 12.27 1.83
N VAL A 22 -3.87 12.14 3.04
CA VAL A 22 -3.29 11.31 4.10
C VAL A 22 -3.34 9.83 3.73
N VAL A 23 -4.47 9.34 3.22
CA VAL A 23 -4.61 7.94 2.77
C VAL A 23 -3.66 7.65 1.60
N LEU A 24 -3.51 8.60 0.66
CA LEU A 24 -2.57 8.45 -0.45
C LEU A 24 -1.13 8.31 0.04
N ASP A 25 -0.74 9.15 1.00
CA ASP A 25 0.60 9.15 1.60
C ASP A 25 0.94 7.78 2.19
N GLN A 26 0.04 7.22 3.01
CA GLN A 26 0.24 5.91 3.62
C GLN A 26 0.30 4.77 2.59
N GLY A 27 -0.49 4.83 1.51
CA GLY A 27 -0.42 3.85 0.43
C GLY A 27 0.89 3.90 -0.37
N TYR A 28 1.48 5.09 -0.54
CA TYR A 28 2.81 5.23 -1.11
C TYR A 28 3.90 4.69 -0.19
N ALA A 29 3.84 5.01 1.10
CA ALA A 29 4.78 4.51 2.09
C ALA A 29 4.79 2.97 2.11
N TYR A 30 3.61 2.35 2.07
CA TYR A 30 3.46 0.89 1.94
C TYR A 30 4.11 0.34 0.66
N LEU A 31 3.76 0.88 -0.52
CA LEU A 31 4.28 0.38 -1.80
C LEU A 31 5.81 0.51 -1.89
N LEU A 32 6.36 1.64 -1.43
CA LEU A 32 7.80 1.88 -1.45
C LEU A 32 8.54 0.97 -0.47
N THR A 33 7.96 0.70 0.69
CA THR A 33 8.48 -0.28 1.67
C THR A 33 8.47 -1.70 1.09
N ALA A 34 7.36 -2.10 0.44
CA ALA A 34 7.26 -3.40 -0.22
C ALA A 34 8.31 -3.57 -1.34
N MET A 35 8.54 -2.53 -2.14
CA MET A 35 9.59 -2.55 -3.18
C MET A 35 11.00 -2.62 -2.58
N ARG A 36 11.25 -1.90 -1.49
CA ARG A 36 12.55 -1.86 -0.80
C ARG A 36 12.93 -3.22 -0.20
N HIS A 37 11.96 -3.91 0.38
CA HIS A 37 12.14 -5.22 1.00
C HIS A 37 11.81 -6.40 0.08
N ARG A 38 11.73 -6.15 -1.24
CA ARG A 38 11.41 -7.20 -2.23
C ARG A 38 12.44 -8.33 -2.16
N GLY A 39 11.94 -9.55 -1.95
CA GLY A 39 12.71 -10.79 -1.84
C GLY A 39 12.90 -11.26 -0.42
N GLU A 40 12.59 -10.44 0.59
CA GLU A 40 12.69 -10.78 2.01
C GLU A 40 11.47 -11.55 2.52
N ARG A 41 10.38 -11.60 1.76
CA ARG A 41 9.22 -12.45 2.06
C ARG A 41 8.56 -12.14 3.40
N LEU A 42 8.46 -10.86 3.76
CA LEU A 42 8.00 -10.40 5.07
C LEU A 42 6.48 -10.56 5.29
N GLY A 43 5.71 -10.81 4.23
CA GLY A 43 4.24 -10.95 4.34
C GLY A 43 3.59 -9.65 4.77
N LEU A 44 3.92 -8.56 4.08
CA LEU A 44 3.36 -7.24 4.36
C LEU A 44 1.85 -7.22 4.08
N ALA A 45 1.11 -6.43 4.85
CA ALA A 45 -0.33 -6.30 4.71
C ALA A 45 -0.76 -4.86 5.01
N PRO A 46 -1.55 -4.22 4.12
CA PRO A 46 -2.12 -2.91 4.38
C PRO A 46 -3.37 -3.03 5.27
N SER A 47 -3.74 -1.93 5.93
CA SER A 47 -5.07 -1.79 6.53
C SER A 47 -6.14 -1.52 5.48
N THR A 48 -7.43 -1.54 5.87
CA THR A 48 -8.53 -1.31 4.92
C THR A 48 -8.41 0.00 4.16
N LEU A 49 -8.09 1.08 4.87
CA LEU A 49 -8.00 2.42 4.26
C LEU A 49 -6.72 2.57 3.42
N VAL A 50 -5.61 1.99 3.86
CA VAL A 50 -4.36 2.02 3.11
C VAL A 50 -4.47 1.21 1.82
N ASP A 51 -5.14 0.05 1.86
CA ASP A 51 -5.37 -0.81 0.69
C ASP A 51 -6.14 -0.09 -0.43
N ILE A 52 -7.13 0.76 -0.07
CA ILE A 52 -7.83 1.62 -1.04
C ILE A 52 -6.85 2.53 -1.79
N SER A 53 -5.88 3.14 -1.11
CA SER A 53 -4.86 3.93 -1.76
C SER A 53 -3.94 3.07 -2.63
N VAL A 54 -3.50 1.93 -2.10
CA VAL A 54 -2.63 0.99 -2.81
C VAL A 54 -3.28 0.63 -4.16
N HIS A 55 -4.55 0.21 -4.17
CA HIS A 55 -5.30 -0.08 -5.39
C HIS A 55 -5.44 1.15 -6.30
N THR A 56 -5.67 2.34 -5.74
CA THR A 56 -5.74 3.57 -6.55
C THR A 56 -4.44 3.82 -7.31
N VAL A 57 -3.28 3.56 -6.68
CA VAL A 57 -1.97 3.71 -7.32
C VAL A 57 -1.76 2.64 -8.40
N ILE A 58 -2.10 1.38 -8.13
CA ILE A 58 -1.91 0.25 -9.05
C ILE A 58 -2.79 0.34 -10.29
N LEU A 59 -4.06 0.75 -10.11
CA LEU A 59 -5.02 0.89 -11.20
C LEU A 59 -4.62 1.99 -12.20
N ASP A 60 -3.88 3.00 -11.75
CA ASP A 60 -3.16 3.90 -12.66
C ASP A 60 -1.87 3.23 -13.16
N THR A 61 -2.04 2.24 -14.06
CA THR A 61 -0.95 1.35 -14.49
C THR A 61 0.30 2.04 -15.04
N VAL A 62 0.16 3.22 -15.67
CA VAL A 62 1.29 4.02 -16.15
C VAL A 62 2.13 4.52 -14.98
N THR A 63 1.47 5.12 -13.99
CA THR A 63 2.01 5.58 -12.72
C THR A 63 2.66 4.42 -11.97
N TYR A 64 1.97 3.27 -11.88
CA TYR A 64 2.48 2.10 -11.16
C TYR A 64 3.73 1.50 -11.80
N LEU A 65 3.77 1.42 -13.13
CA LEU A 65 4.96 0.97 -13.86
C LEU A 65 6.15 1.90 -13.61
N GLN A 66 5.94 3.21 -13.63
CA GLN A 66 7.00 4.20 -13.35
C GLN A 66 7.56 4.07 -11.92
N LEU A 67 6.73 3.74 -10.92
CA LEU A 67 7.21 3.44 -9.57
C LEU A 67 8.08 2.19 -9.54
N CYS A 68 7.62 1.11 -10.18
CA CYS A 68 8.38 -0.13 -10.27
C CYS A 68 9.73 0.06 -10.96
N GLU A 69 9.76 0.82 -12.06
CA GLU A 69 10.99 1.17 -12.78
C GLU A 69 11.97 1.94 -11.88
N ARG A 70 11.46 2.92 -11.13
CA ARG A 70 12.29 3.84 -10.35
C ARG A 70 12.75 3.26 -9.00
N PHE A 71 11.89 2.54 -8.30
CA PHE A 71 12.09 2.16 -6.89
C PHE A 71 12.18 0.66 -6.68
N ASN A 72 11.78 -0.16 -7.66
CA ASN A 72 11.86 -1.61 -7.58
C ASN A 72 12.94 -2.19 -8.51
N GLY A 73 13.94 -1.40 -8.88
CA GLY A 73 15.04 -1.83 -9.75
C GLY A 73 14.57 -2.36 -11.11
N GLY A 74 13.48 -1.82 -11.67
CA GLY A 74 12.91 -2.28 -12.94
C GLY A 74 11.97 -3.48 -12.84
N HIS A 75 11.82 -4.10 -11.66
CA HIS A 75 10.92 -5.24 -11.49
C HIS A 75 9.49 -4.79 -11.27
N PHE A 76 8.54 -5.40 -11.97
CA PHE A 76 7.12 -5.20 -11.67
C PHE A 76 6.77 -5.88 -10.35
N LEU A 77 6.21 -5.13 -9.40
CA LEU A 77 5.69 -5.70 -8.16
C LEU A 77 4.29 -6.26 -8.45
N HIS A 78 4.08 -7.56 -8.28
CA HIS A 78 2.83 -8.19 -8.68
C HIS A 78 1.75 -8.07 -7.59
N HIS A 79 0.53 -7.68 -7.99
CA HIS A 79 -0.64 -7.74 -7.11
C HIS A 79 -1.17 -9.16 -7.17
N VAL A 80 -1.22 -9.85 -6.04
CA VAL A 80 -1.76 -11.21 -5.98
C VAL A 80 -2.66 -11.30 -4.76
N PRO A 81 -3.90 -10.77 -4.85
CA PRO A 81 -4.83 -10.84 -3.74
C PRO A 81 -5.28 -12.28 -3.53
N GLU A 82 -5.31 -12.78 -2.28
CA GLU A 82 -6.03 -14.02 -1.98
C GLU A 82 -7.51 -13.73 -1.63
N VAL A 83 -8.30 -14.80 -1.54
CA VAL A 83 -9.76 -14.71 -1.33
C VAL A 83 -10.13 -14.48 0.14
N ASP A 84 -9.31 -14.96 1.09
CA ASP A 84 -9.62 -14.96 2.52
C ASP A 84 -8.77 -13.93 3.28
N ALA A 85 -9.41 -12.94 3.90
CA ALA A 85 -8.73 -11.93 4.69
C ALA A 85 -7.96 -12.53 5.89
N LYS A 86 -6.74 -12.04 6.15
CA LYS A 86 -5.92 -12.40 7.31
C LYS A 86 -5.91 -11.28 8.34
N ASP A 87 -6.26 -11.63 9.57
CA ASP A 87 -6.12 -10.78 10.76
C ASP A 87 -5.19 -11.47 11.77
N ASP A 88 -3.89 -11.42 11.49
CA ASP A 88 -2.81 -12.10 12.24
C ASP A 88 -1.77 -11.11 12.82
N GLY A 89 -2.15 -9.83 12.88
CA GLY A 89 -1.28 -8.72 13.29
C GLY A 89 -0.26 -8.27 12.24
N SER A 90 -0.31 -8.79 11.00
CA SER A 90 0.56 -8.35 9.89
C SER A 90 0.43 -6.87 9.55
N VAL A 91 -0.76 -6.28 9.71
CA VAL A 91 -1.00 -4.85 9.48
C VAL A 91 -0.13 -3.98 10.38
N LEU A 92 -0.15 -4.23 11.70
CA LEU A 92 0.66 -3.47 12.65
C LEU A 92 2.16 -3.70 12.44
N ARG A 93 2.58 -4.96 12.16
CA ARG A 93 3.98 -5.25 11.82
C ARG A 93 4.44 -4.52 10.56
N THR A 94 3.54 -4.34 9.60
CA THR A 94 3.81 -3.57 8.38
C THR A 94 3.96 -2.09 8.69
N ALA A 95 3.08 -1.52 9.51
CA ALA A 95 3.19 -0.13 9.97
C ALA A 95 4.50 0.13 10.73
N ASP A 96 4.89 -0.79 11.63
CA ASP A 96 6.17 -0.72 12.34
C ASP A 96 7.37 -0.75 11.39
N LEU A 97 7.32 -1.56 10.33
CA LEU A 97 8.38 -1.60 9.32
C LEU A 97 8.45 -0.31 8.51
N ILE A 98 7.30 0.27 8.15
CA ILE A 98 7.22 1.55 7.44
C ILE A 98 7.85 2.67 8.30
N ASP A 99 7.55 2.71 9.60
CA ASP A 99 8.18 3.64 10.56
C ASP A 99 9.70 3.41 10.65
N ALA A 100 10.12 2.14 10.75
CA ALA A 100 11.54 1.78 10.79
C ALA A 100 12.31 2.14 9.52
N ASP A 101 11.66 2.16 8.36
CA ASP A 101 12.21 2.64 7.09
C ASP A 101 12.29 4.18 6.99
N GLY A 102 11.74 4.89 7.98
CA GLY A 102 11.83 6.33 8.15
C GLY A 102 10.67 7.12 7.54
N TRP A 103 9.54 6.46 7.23
CA TRP A 103 8.32 7.12 6.78
C TRP A 103 7.48 7.58 7.98
N GLU A 104 6.71 8.66 7.79
CA GLU A 104 5.74 9.08 8.80
C GLU A 104 4.50 8.17 8.75
N VAL A 105 4.16 7.57 9.88
CA VAL A 105 3.01 6.66 10.01
C VAL A 105 1.86 7.37 10.71
N ASP A 106 0.70 7.46 10.03
CA ASP A 106 -0.56 7.80 10.70
C ASP A 106 -1.16 6.53 11.30
N TRP A 107 -0.75 6.22 12.53
CA TRP A 107 -1.15 5.01 13.25
C TRP A 107 -2.67 4.80 13.31
N SER A 108 -3.47 5.87 13.24
CA SER A 108 -4.93 5.75 13.25
C SER A 108 -5.49 5.03 12.02
N LEU A 109 -4.76 5.11 10.90
CA LEU A 109 -5.10 4.44 9.64
C LEU A 109 -4.62 2.99 9.58
N TRP A 110 -3.85 2.49 10.55
CA TRP A 110 -3.29 1.13 10.58
C TRP A 110 -3.96 0.21 11.60
N THR A 111 -5.24 0.46 11.91
CA THR A 111 -5.95 -0.15 13.04
C THR A 111 -6.80 -1.38 12.69
N ASP A 112 -7.14 -1.58 11.41
CA ASP A 112 -7.96 -2.69 10.94
C ASP A 112 -7.35 -3.39 9.71
N ALA A 113 -7.54 -4.70 9.57
CA ALA A 113 -7.08 -5.43 8.39
C ALA A 113 -8.03 -5.24 7.20
N ALA A 114 -7.49 -4.94 6.02
CA ALA A 114 -8.28 -4.86 4.80
C ALA A 114 -9.01 -6.16 4.52
N LYS A 115 -10.25 -6.10 4.03
CA LYS A 115 -10.99 -7.31 3.60
C LYS A 115 -10.35 -7.99 2.38
N CYS A 116 -9.55 -7.25 1.60
CA CYS A 116 -8.67 -7.76 0.55
C CYS A 116 -7.24 -8.01 1.04
N ALA A 117 -6.98 -8.01 2.36
CA ALA A 117 -5.69 -8.41 2.91
C ALA A 117 -5.56 -9.93 2.84
N PRO A 118 -5.08 -10.45 1.70
CA PRO A 118 -4.00 -11.40 1.82
C PRO A 118 -2.94 -11.12 0.76
N CYS A 119 -1.74 -10.76 1.21
CA CYS A 119 -0.52 -11.06 0.47
C CYS A 119 -0.12 -12.50 0.81
N HIS A 120 0.26 -13.27 -0.20
CA HIS A 120 0.61 -14.69 0.00
C HIS A 120 1.73 -14.80 1.04
N PRO A 121 1.65 -15.70 2.06
CA PRO A 121 2.68 -15.77 3.09
C PRO A 121 4.02 -16.04 2.43
N GLY A 122 4.99 -15.20 2.76
CA GLY A 122 6.32 -15.26 2.16
C GLY A 122 6.39 -14.78 0.70
N SER A 123 5.46 -13.95 0.25
CA SER A 123 5.52 -13.31 -1.06
C SER A 123 5.77 -11.80 -0.95
N ASP A 124 6.30 -11.24 -2.03
CA ASP A 124 6.48 -9.80 -2.22
C ASP A 124 5.22 -9.18 -2.85
N SER A 125 4.03 -9.71 -2.55
CA SER A 125 2.80 -9.10 -3.07
C SER A 125 2.50 -7.80 -2.32
N HIS A 126 1.58 -7.00 -2.88
CA HIS A 126 1.18 -5.72 -2.34
C HIS A 126 -0.31 -5.70 -2.07
#